data_AF-A0A7S6MY78-F1
#
_entry.id   AF-A0A7S6MY78-F1
#
_cell.length_a   1.000
_cell.length_b   1.000
_cell.length_c   1.000
_cell.angle_alpha   90.00
_cell.angle_beta   90.00
_cell.angle_gamma   90.00
#
_symmetry.space_group_name_H-M   'P 1'
#
loop_
_entity.id
_entity.type
_entity.pdbx_description
1 polymer ?
#
loop_
_entity_poly.entity_id
_entity_poly.type
_entity_poly.pdbx_seq_one_letter_code
_entity_poly.pdbx_strand_id
1 'polypeptide(L)'
;MVFLLQAAEFNLHAQQPPQFSDDVKNAGKTASELFDRTFSPDKEALEITLLSLLAAGGASFADETVREFWKNSKSPFLDKFFSFDEFYGNHYTMIPLAGIYTYGLSAKDQASQSVGLKLMTASFLSICYNVIIKTSAGRSRPFRDKGNTDFNPFSFSFEQTSFPSGHTTFTFAIAAVLEQEYRSAGITAAAYTAAVLTAMARMYHDVHWLSDTVFGAVIGYYIGKFAAEELDRLQKKEIVPGSASRPFFSVTIPLR
;
A
#
# COMPACT_ATOMS: atom_id res chain seq x y z
N MET A 1 -36.62 18.98 47.93
CA MET A 1 -35.41 18.19 48.26
C MET A 1 -34.52 18.19 47.03
N VAL A 2 -33.38 18.87 47.14
CA VAL A 2 -32.40 19.18 46.09
C VAL A 2 -31.49 17.98 45.87
N PHE A 3 -31.26 17.53 44.63
CA PHE A 3 -30.07 16.76 44.22
C PHE A 3 -29.89 16.98 42.70
N LEU A 4 -29.14 18.01 42.32
CA LEU A 4 -27.69 18.00 42.02
C LEU A 4 -27.38 17.49 40.60
N LEU A 5 -27.16 18.48 39.73
CA LEU A 5 -26.32 18.40 38.54
C LEU A 5 -25.03 17.64 38.87
N GLN A 6 -24.84 16.48 38.26
CA GLN A 6 -23.51 15.97 38.01
C GLN A 6 -23.30 16.06 36.50
N ALA A 7 -22.85 17.24 36.08
CA ALA A 7 -22.10 17.35 34.84
C ALA A 7 -21.00 16.31 34.92
N ALA A 8 -21.14 15.21 34.18
CA ALA A 8 -20.02 14.35 33.89
C ALA A 8 -19.05 15.23 33.12
N GLU A 9 -18.01 15.70 33.80
CA GLU A 9 -16.88 16.36 33.21
C GLU A 9 -16.43 15.50 32.03
N PHE A 10 -16.77 15.97 30.83
CA PHE A 10 -16.14 15.55 29.61
C PHE A 10 -14.68 15.90 29.82
N ASN A 11 -13.91 14.92 30.30
CA ASN A 11 -12.49 15.06 30.50
C ASN A 11 -11.86 15.06 29.10
N LEU A 12 -11.97 16.22 28.47
CA LEU A 12 -11.18 16.69 27.35
C LEU A 12 -9.73 16.70 27.83
N HIS A 13 -9.12 15.52 27.95
CA HIS A 13 -7.69 15.44 27.75
C HIS A 13 -7.47 15.77 26.29
N ALA A 14 -7.32 17.07 26.05
CA ALA A 14 -6.80 17.66 24.85
C ALA A 14 -5.40 17.07 24.62
N GLN A 15 -5.34 15.90 23.98
CA GLN A 15 -4.19 15.57 23.16
C GLN A 15 -4.19 16.64 22.08
N GLN A 16 -3.22 17.56 22.14
CA GLN A 16 -3.07 18.57 21.11
C GLN A 16 -3.04 17.85 19.75
N PRO A 17 -3.89 18.25 18.79
CA PRO A 17 -4.01 17.52 17.55
C PRO A 17 -2.64 17.54 16.85
N PRO A 18 -2.18 16.40 16.28
CA PRO A 18 -1.01 16.41 15.41
C PRO A 18 -1.23 17.50 14.36
N GLN A 19 -0.33 18.48 14.34
CA GLN A 19 -0.40 19.54 13.33
C GLN A 19 0.00 18.94 11.99
N PHE A 20 -0.63 19.41 10.90
CA PHE A 20 -0.23 19.06 9.53
C PHE A 20 1.30 19.08 9.31
N SER A 21 1.99 20.02 9.95
CA SER A 21 3.46 20.10 9.96
C SER A 21 4.14 18.86 10.54
N ASP A 22 3.65 18.34 11.66
CA ASP A 22 4.21 17.15 12.31
C ASP A 22 3.93 15.90 11.48
N ASP A 23 2.75 15.79 10.88
CA ASP A 23 2.40 14.70 9.96
C ASP A 23 3.32 14.69 8.75
N VAL A 24 3.57 15.85 8.12
CA VAL A 24 4.52 15.98 7.01
C VAL A 24 5.94 15.59 7.46
N LYS A 25 6.37 16.04 8.64
CA LYS A 25 7.68 15.70 9.20
C LYS A 25 7.81 14.20 9.47
N ASN A 26 6.77 13.56 10.00
CA ASN A 26 6.76 12.14 10.33
C ASN A 26 6.70 11.27 9.07
N ALA A 27 5.94 11.68 8.04
CA ALA A 27 6.00 11.06 6.72
C ALA A 27 7.41 11.18 6.10
N GLY A 28 8.06 12.35 6.22
CA GLY A 28 9.44 12.55 5.78
C GLY A 28 10.46 11.66 6.49
N LYS A 29 10.35 11.53 7.83
CA LYS A 29 11.18 10.60 8.61
C LYS A 29 10.95 9.15 8.20
N THR A 30 9.69 8.76 7.98
CA THR A 30 9.32 7.42 7.52
C THR A 30 9.97 7.12 6.17
N ALA A 31 9.96 8.09 5.24
CA ALA A 31 10.62 7.95 3.96
C ALA A 31 12.15 7.80 4.09
N SER A 32 12.78 8.63 4.96
CA SER A 32 14.21 8.55 5.23
C SER A 32 14.61 7.21 5.82
N GLU A 33 13.88 6.73 6.83
CA GLU A 33 14.18 5.46 7.49
C GLU A 33 14.05 4.28 6.51
N LEU A 34 13.00 4.26 5.67
CA LEU A 34 12.86 3.21 4.66
C LEU A 34 14.00 3.24 3.64
N PHE A 35 14.43 4.45 3.24
CA PHE A 35 15.57 4.64 2.35
C PHE A 35 16.86 4.13 2.99
N ASP A 36 17.13 4.50 4.24
CA ASP A 36 18.31 4.07 4.99
C ASP A 36 18.33 2.55 5.16
N ARG A 37 17.20 1.92 5.52
CA ARG A 37 17.07 0.45 5.58
C ARG A 37 17.26 -0.25 4.23
N THR A 38 17.04 0.44 3.12
CA THR A 38 17.27 -0.15 1.78
C THR A 38 18.74 -0.13 1.40
N PHE A 39 19.46 0.95 1.69
CA PHE A 39 20.88 1.09 1.32
C PHE A 39 21.86 0.65 2.41
N SER A 40 21.39 0.52 3.64
CA SER A 40 22.11 -0.03 4.79
C SER A 40 21.24 -1.11 5.47
N PRO A 41 21.00 -2.25 4.80
CA PRO A 41 20.00 -3.20 5.25
C PRO A 41 20.39 -3.88 6.56
N ASP A 42 19.45 -3.83 7.50
CA ASP A 42 19.43 -4.77 8.60
C ASP A 42 19.08 -6.19 8.11
N LYS A 43 19.13 -7.16 9.02
CA LYS A 43 18.86 -8.56 8.70
C LYS A 43 17.46 -8.76 8.11
N GLU A 44 16.46 -8.06 8.63
CA GLU A 44 15.07 -8.18 8.17
C GLU A 44 14.91 -7.61 6.76
N ALA A 45 15.46 -6.42 6.49
CA ALA A 45 15.46 -5.81 5.17
C ALA A 45 16.17 -6.69 4.12
N LEU A 46 17.25 -7.36 4.51
CA LEU A 46 17.94 -8.33 3.67
C LEU A 46 17.07 -9.56 3.37
N GLU A 47 16.42 -10.13 4.39
CA GLU A 47 15.50 -11.26 4.25
C GLU A 47 14.32 -10.90 3.32
N ILE A 48 13.72 -9.73 3.51
CA ILE A 48 12.65 -9.20 2.64
C ILE A 48 13.12 -9.10 1.19
N THR A 49 14.31 -8.55 0.97
CA THR A 49 14.88 -8.39 -0.37
C THR A 49 15.10 -9.76 -1.03
N LEU A 50 15.70 -10.70 -0.31
CA LEU A 50 15.94 -12.06 -0.80
C LEU A 50 14.63 -12.79 -1.11
N LEU A 51 13.65 -12.73 -0.21
CA LEU A 51 12.33 -13.33 -0.42
C LEU A 51 11.62 -12.73 -1.64
N SER A 52 11.69 -11.41 -1.80
CA SER A 52 11.10 -10.72 -2.97
C SER A 52 11.73 -11.19 -4.27
N LEU A 53 13.06 -11.27 -4.32
CA LEU A 53 13.81 -11.74 -5.49
C LEU A 53 13.54 -13.22 -5.79
N LEU A 54 13.49 -14.08 -4.77
CA LEU A 54 13.18 -15.51 -4.92
C LEU A 54 11.74 -15.72 -5.42
N ALA A 55 10.77 -14.99 -4.86
CA ALA A 55 9.37 -15.06 -5.30
C ALA A 55 9.23 -14.64 -6.78
N ALA A 56 9.87 -13.53 -7.16
CA ALA A 56 9.86 -13.06 -8.55
C ALA A 56 10.58 -14.01 -9.51
N GLY A 57 11.75 -14.53 -9.10
CA GLY A 57 12.51 -15.51 -9.87
C GLY A 57 11.77 -16.83 -10.05
N GLY A 58 11.07 -17.30 -9.02
CA GLY A 58 10.20 -18.48 -9.12
C GLY A 58 9.00 -18.24 -10.05
N ALA A 59 8.35 -17.08 -9.92
CA ALA A 59 7.23 -16.70 -10.77
C ALA A 59 7.61 -16.52 -12.24
N SER A 60 8.85 -16.13 -12.54
CA SER A 60 9.27 -15.83 -13.91
C SER A 60 9.27 -17.06 -14.83
N PHE A 61 9.44 -18.26 -14.27
CA PHE A 61 9.30 -19.52 -15.01
C PHE A 61 7.89 -19.73 -15.58
N ALA A 62 6.87 -19.10 -14.99
CA ALA A 62 5.49 -19.18 -15.44
C ALA A 62 5.03 -17.96 -16.26
N ASP A 63 5.88 -16.94 -16.45
CA ASP A 63 5.53 -15.68 -17.12
C ASP A 63 4.86 -15.88 -18.48
N GLU A 64 5.52 -16.63 -19.38
CA GLU A 64 5.01 -16.87 -20.74
C GLU A 64 3.75 -17.75 -20.71
N THR A 65 3.71 -18.74 -19.82
CA THR A 65 2.52 -19.62 -19.68
C THR A 65 1.30 -18.82 -19.23
N VAL A 66 1.47 -17.93 -18.26
CA VAL A 66 0.41 -17.08 -17.74
C VAL A 66 0.01 -16.01 -18.76
N ARG A 67 0.98 -15.45 -19.50
CA ARG A 67 0.71 -14.53 -20.61
C ARG A 67 -0.17 -15.20 -21.67
N GLU A 68 0.19 -16.40 -22.11
CA GLU A 68 -0.58 -17.14 -23.12
C GLU A 68 -1.97 -17.52 -22.60
N PHE A 69 -2.10 -17.89 -21.33
CA PHE A 69 -3.42 -18.08 -20.71
C PHE A 69 -4.29 -16.83 -20.84
N TRP A 70 -3.77 -15.65 -20.52
CA TRP A 70 -4.52 -14.39 -20.60
C TRP A 70 -4.87 -14.00 -22.03
N LYS A 71 -3.95 -14.18 -22.98
CA LYS A 71 -4.21 -13.96 -24.41
C LYS A 71 -5.33 -14.86 -24.93
N ASN A 72 -5.35 -16.12 -24.52
CA ASN A 72 -6.38 -17.09 -24.92
C ASN A 72 -7.72 -16.91 -24.19
N SER A 73 -7.73 -16.16 -23.08
CA SER A 73 -8.94 -15.91 -22.28
C SER A 73 -9.67 -14.64 -22.71
N LYS A 74 -9.15 -13.85 -23.65
CA LYS A 74 -9.75 -12.58 -24.09
C LYS A 74 -11.22 -12.73 -24.50
N SER A 75 -12.08 -11.88 -23.96
CA SER A 75 -13.51 -11.82 -24.33
C SER A 75 -14.11 -10.45 -24.00
N PRO A 76 -15.19 -10.03 -24.68
CA PRO A 76 -15.84 -8.74 -24.39
C PRO A 76 -16.27 -8.57 -22.93
N PHE A 77 -16.65 -9.67 -22.27
CA PHE A 77 -16.97 -9.66 -20.84
C PHE A 77 -15.75 -9.36 -19.99
N LEU A 78 -14.63 -10.06 -20.21
CA LEU A 78 -13.41 -9.84 -19.42
C LEU A 78 -12.76 -8.48 -19.73
N ASP A 79 -12.84 -8.00 -20.97
CA ASP A 79 -12.38 -6.65 -21.33
C ASP A 79 -13.12 -5.58 -20.51
N LYS A 80 -14.46 -5.69 -20.42
CA LYS A 80 -15.26 -4.80 -19.58
C LYS A 80 -15.02 -5.02 -18.09
N PHE A 81 -14.82 -6.26 -17.67
CA PHE A 81 -14.57 -6.57 -16.26
C PHE A 81 -13.25 -5.96 -15.81
N PHE A 82 -12.16 -6.08 -16.58
CA PHE A 82 -10.84 -5.62 -16.19
C PHE A 82 -10.56 -4.13 -16.45
N SER A 83 -11.45 -3.40 -17.13
CA SER A 83 -11.28 -1.96 -17.36
C SER A 83 -11.35 -1.09 -16.08
N PHE A 84 -11.62 -1.67 -14.91
CA PHE A 84 -11.61 -0.91 -13.64
C PHE A 84 -10.19 -0.46 -13.24
N ASP A 85 -9.15 -1.11 -13.76
CA ASP A 85 -7.76 -0.77 -13.47
C ASP A 85 -7.34 0.60 -14.03
N GLU A 86 -8.12 1.16 -14.96
CA GLU A 86 -7.96 2.55 -15.43
C GLU A 86 -8.18 3.56 -14.30
N PHE A 87 -9.06 3.23 -13.34
CA PHE A 87 -9.38 4.06 -12.17
C PHE A 87 -8.59 3.63 -10.92
N TYR A 88 -8.47 2.32 -10.69
CA TYR A 88 -7.89 1.75 -9.47
C TYR A 88 -6.41 1.38 -9.67
N GLY A 89 -5.52 2.00 -8.91
CA GLY A 89 -4.06 1.82 -9.06
C GLY A 89 -3.38 2.90 -9.91
N ASN A 90 -4.16 3.86 -10.41
CA ASN A 90 -3.67 5.07 -11.07
C ASN A 90 -3.58 6.25 -10.06
N HIS A 91 -2.91 7.34 -10.42
CA HIS A 91 -2.69 8.50 -9.54
C HIS A 91 -3.98 9.13 -9.00
N TYR A 92 -5.12 8.95 -9.70
CA TYR A 92 -6.44 9.37 -9.21
C TYR A 92 -6.87 8.68 -7.90
N THR A 93 -6.36 7.49 -7.61
CA THR A 93 -6.62 6.82 -6.32
C THR A 93 -6.06 7.61 -5.14
N MET A 94 -5.12 8.55 -5.34
CA MET A 94 -4.66 9.45 -4.27
C MET A 94 -5.73 10.45 -3.81
N ILE A 95 -6.71 10.79 -4.67
CA ILE A 95 -7.78 11.73 -4.34
C ILE A 95 -8.62 11.25 -3.16
N PRO A 96 -9.20 10.03 -3.17
CA PRO A 96 -9.95 9.54 -2.01
C PRO A 96 -9.07 9.38 -0.76
N LEU A 97 -7.78 9.02 -0.89
CA LEU A 97 -6.86 8.93 0.25
C LEU A 97 -6.63 10.30 0.91
N ALA A 98 -6.40 11.33 0.09
CA ALA A 98 -6.32 12.72 0.56
C ALA A 98 -7.65 13.21 1.14
N GLY A 99 -8.78 12.75 0.60
CA GLY A 99 -10.11 12.99 1.15
C GLY A 99 -10.26 12.46 2.57
N ILE A 100 -9.81 11.23 2.85
CA ILE A 100 -9.83 10.65 4.20
C ILE A 100 -8.99 11.49 5.17
N TYR A 101 -7.77 11.87 4.77
CA TYR A 101 -6.88 12.69 5.59
C TYR A 101 -7.46 14.08 5.90
N THR A 102 -7.94 14.78 4.86
CA THR A 102 -8.54 16.12 4.98
C THR A 102 -9.87 16.11 5.75
N TYR A 103 -10.65 15.03 5.63
CA TYR A 103 -11.80 14.79 6.50
C TYR A 103 -11.35 14.67 7.97
N GLY A 104 -10.33 13.87 8.26
CA GLY A 104 -9.78 13.75 9.61
C GLY A 104 -9.35 15.10 10.21
N LEU A 105 -8.67 15.94 9.42
CA LEU A 105 -8.28 17.29 9.84
C LEU A 105 -9.49 18.21 10.09
N SER A 106 -10.46 18.23 9.18
CA SER A 106 -11.62 19.14 9.25
C SER A 106 -12.64 18.72 10.31
N ALA A 107 -12.88 17.43 10.46
CA ALA A 107 -13.77 16.84 11.45
C ALA A 107 -13.10 16.66 12.82
N LYS A 108 -11.79 16.93 12.93
CA LYS A 108 -10.97 16.63 14.13
C LYS A 108 -11.04 15.16 14.55
N ASP A 109 -11.17 14.27 13.56
CA ASP A 109 -11.15 12.83 13.75
C ASP A 109 -9.74 12.29 13.53
N GLN A 110 -9.05 12.04 14.65
CA GLN A 110 -7.66 11.56 14.65
C GLN A 110 -7.52 10.17 14.00
N ALA A 111 -8.56 9.33 14.04
CA ALA A 111 -8.52 8.02 13.42
C ALA A 111 -8.46 8.15 11.90
N SER A 112 -9.37 8.93 11.31
CA SER A 112 -9.35 9.20 9.86
C SER A 112 -8.07 9.95 9.43
N GLN A 113 -7.57 10.89 10.25
CA GLN A 113 -6.31 11.58 9.97
C GLN A 113 -5.14 10.59 9.92
N SER A 114 -4.98 9.73 10.94
CA SER A 114 -3.87 8.77 11.00
C SER A 114 -3.95 7.75 9.86
N VAL A 115 -5.13 7.18 9.59
CA VAL A 115 -5.33 6.23 8.48
C VAL A 115 -5.04 6.89 7.13
N GLY A 116 -5.54 8.11 6.91
CA GLY A 116 -5.28 8.86 5.68
C GLY A 116 -3.80 9.15 5.47
N LEU A 117 -3.08 9.58 6.52
CA LEU A 117 -1.64 9.82 6.48
C LEU A 117 -0.86 8.56 6.12
N LYS A 118 -1.17 7.43 6.76
CA LYS A 118 -0.52 6.13 6.51
C LYS A 118 -0.74 5.66 5.08
N LEU A 119 -1.99 5.74 4.59
CA LEU A 119 -2.34 5.38 3.22
C LEU A 119 -1.58 6.26 2.21
N MET A 120 -1.59 7.59 2.39
CA MET A 120 -0.87 8.51 1.51
C MET A 120 0.64 8.27 1.51
N THR A 121 1.23 8.06 2.69
CA THR A 121 2.68 7.82 2.85
C THR A 121 3.08 6.50 2.18
N ALA A 122 2.38 5.40 2.47
CA ALA A 122 2.64 4.11 1.86
C ALA A 122 2.49 4.14 0.33
N SER A 123 1.45 4.79 -0.18
CA SER A 123 1.21 4.98 -1.61
C SER A 123 2.32 5.79 -2.28
N PHE A 124 2.75 6.90 -1.66
CA PHE A 124 3.83 7.73 -2.18
C PHE A 124 5.16 6.96 -2.23
N LEU A 125 5.52 6.27 -1.14
CA LEU A 125 6.72 5.43 -1.09
C LEU A 125 6.68 4.34 -2.15
N SER A 126 5.54 3.69 -2.34
CA SER A 126 5.36 2.66 -3.38
C SER A 126 5.66 3.21 -4.78
N ILE A 127 5.24 4.44 -5.08
CA ILE A 127 5.52 5.11 -6.36
C ILE A 127 7.02 5.37 -6.52
N CYS A 128 7.67 5.93 -5.49
CA CYS A 128 9.11 6.21 -5.49
C CYS A 128 9.94 4.94 -5.74
N TYR A 129 9.68 3.87 -4.97
CA TYR A 129 10.37 2.59 -5.13
C TYR A 129 10.14 1.98 -6.52
N ASN A 130 8.92 2.06 -7.06
CA ASN A 130 8.65 1.60 -8.43
C ASN A 130 9.45 2.36 -9.47
N VAL A 131 9.55 3.69 -9.35
CA VAL A 131 10.34 4.50 -10.30
C VAL A 131 11.81 4.10 -10.24
N ILE A 132 12.39 3.99 -9.04
CA ILE A 132 13.79 3.60 -8.86
C ILE A 132 14.05 2.22 -9.47
N ILE A 133 13.27 1.21 -9.09
CA ILE A 133 13.51 -0.17 -9.51
C ILE A 133 13.24 -0.34 -11.00
N LYS A 134 12.13 0.20 -11.53
CA LYS A 134 11.79 -0.03 -12.94
C LYS A 134 12.71 0.64 -13.92
N THR A 135 13.19 1.83 -13.59
CA THR A 135 14.15 2.53 -14.44
C THR A 135 15.49 1.81 -14.40
N SER A 136 15.91 1.32 -13.23
CA SER A 136 17.15 0.55 -13.07
C SER A 136 17.09 -0.80 -13.80
N ALA A 137 16.00 -1.55 -13.67
CA ALA A 137 15.84 -2.88 -14.28
C ALA A 137 15.60 -2.80 -15.80
N GLY A 138 14.72 -1.91 -16.24
CA GLY A 138 14.48 -1.70 -17.66
C GLY A 138 13.88 -2.88 -18.42
N ARG A 139 13.02 -3.68 -17.77
CA ARG A 139 12.42 -4.89 -18.36
C ARG A 139 11.33 -4.55 -19.38
N SER A 140 11.37 -5.17 -20.55
CA SER A 140 10.33 -5.04 -21.57
C SER A 140 8.99 -5.61 -21.14
N ARG A 141 7.91 -4.89 -21.48
CA ARG A 141 6.52 -5.34 -21.29
C ARG A 141 6.17 -6.52 -22.22
N PRO A 142 5.24 -7.40 -21.80
CA PRO A 142 4.81 -8.55 -22.59
C PRO A 142 4.40 -8.21 -24.02
N PHE A 143 3.58 -7.16 -24.23
CA PHE A 143 3.09 -6.76 -25.55
C PHE A 143 4.20 -6.42 -26.58
N ARG A 144 5.46 -6.27 -26.16
CA ARG A 144 6.58 -6.03 -27.08
C ARG A 144 7.03 -7.30 -27.82
N ASP A 145 6.58 -8.48 -27.39
CA ASP A 145 6.95 -9.77 -27.96
C ASP A 145 8.48 -9.99 -28.05
N LYS A 146 9.20 -9.56 -27.01
CA LYS A 146 10.66 -9.77 -26.88
C LYS A 146 11.04 -10.90 -25.92
N GLY A 147 10.04 -11.55 -25.33
CA GLY A 147 10.21 -12.55 -24.28
C GLY A 147 10.39 -11.95 -22.89
N ASN A 148 10.21 -12.77 -21.86
CA ASN A 148 10.27 -12.34 -20.46
C ASN A 148 11.69 -12.02 -19.94
N THR A 149 12.75 -12.29 -20.72
CA THR A 149 14.15 -12.03 -20.36
C THR A 149 14.77 -10.82 -21.07
N ASP A 150 13.97 -9.96 -21.70
CA ASP A 150 14.46 -8.75 -22.37
C ASP A 150 14.56 -7.58 -21.37
N PHE A 151 15.79 -7.17 -21.06
CA PHE A 151 16.11 -6.08 -20.13
C PHE A 151 17.03 -5.06 -20.80
N ASN A 152 16.69 -3.79 -20.64
CA ASN A 152 17.50 -2.65 -21.04
C ASN A 152 17.64 -1.66 -19.87
N PRO A 153 18.61 -1.87 -18.97
CA PRO A 153 18.78 -1.05 -17.77
C PRO A 153 18.82 0.46 -18.05
N PHE A 154 18.37 1.26 -17.08
CA PHE A 154 18.28 2.72 -17.18
C PHE A 154 17.31 3.23 -18.26
N SER A 155 16.21 2.48 -18.44
CA SER A 155 15.13 2.83 -19.38
C SER A 155 14.04 3.67 -18.74
N PHE A 156 13.52 4.64 -19.49
CA PHE A 156 12.44 5.53 -19.05
C PHE A 156 11.15 5.37 -19.87
N SER A 157 11.19 4.56 -20.93
CA SER A 157 10.03 4.35 -21.79
C SER A 157 9.00 3.45 -21.11
N PHE A 158 7.72 3.67 -21.42
CA PHE A 158 6.65 2.85 -20.85
C PHE A 158 6.85 1.37 -21.21
N GLU A 159 7.20 1.09 -22.45
CA GLU A 159 7.35 -0.26 -23.02
C GLU A 159 8.51 -1.04 -22.38
N GLN A 160 9.51 -0.36 -21.83
CA GLN A 160 10.71 -0.96 -21.22
C GLN A 160 10.75 -0.84 -19.70
N THR A 161 9.62 -0.51 -19.07
CA THR A 161 9.54 -0.36 -17.61
C THR A 161 8.41 -1.20 -17.03
N SER A 162 8.45 -2.50 -17.31
CA SER A 162 7.47 -3.49 -16.82
C SER A 162 7.74 -3.93 -15.38
N PHE A 163 9.00 -4.13 -14.98
CA PHE A 163 9.33 -4.67 -13.67
C PHE A 163 9.69 -3.57 -12.67
N PRO A 164 9.10 -3.49 -11.47
CA PRO A 164 7.93 -4.25 -11.03
C PRO A 164 6.62 -3.56 -11.44
N SER A 165 5.50 -4.22 -11.17
CA SER A 165 4.19 -3.65 -11.43
C SER A 165 3.83 -2.54 -10.45
N GLY A 166 3.75 -1.29 -10.94
CA GLY A 166 3.37 -0.13 -10.13
C GLY A 166 1.97 -0.20 -9.55
N HIS A 167 0.97 -0.61 -10.34
CA HIS A 167 -0.41 -0.74 -9.86
C HIS A 167 -0.52 -1.82 -8.78
N THR A 168 0.17 -2.95 -8.98
CA THR A 168 0.20 -4.04 -8.00
C THR A 168 0.88 -3.59 -6.71
N THR A 169 2.05 -2.97 -6.80
CA THR A 169 2.76 -2.46 -5.61
C THR A 169 1.91 -1.48 -4.81
N PHE A 170 1.31 -0.52 -5.50
CA PHE A 170 0.47 0.51 -4.89
C PHE A 170 -0.74 -0.08 -4.16
N THR A 171 -1.46 -1.01 -4.80
CA THR A 171 -2.68 -1.60 -4.22
C THR A 171 -2.38 -2.56 -3.07
N PHE A 172 -1.27 -3.31 -3.13
CA PHE A 172 -0.81 -4.13 -2.02
C PHE A 172 -0.34 -3.29 -0.82
N ALA A 173 0.27 -2.12 -1.05
CA ALA A 173 0.63 -1.21 0.03
C ALA A 173 -0.59 -0.64 0.74
N ILE A 174 -1.63 -0.24 -0.01
CA ILE A 174 -2.93 0.15 0.56
C ILE A 174 -3.53 -1.00 1.37
N ALA A 175 -3.55 -2.21 0.82
CA ALA A 175 -4.12 -3.38 1.50
C ALA A 175 -3.41 -3.68 2.83
N ALA A 176 -2.08 -3.60 2.86
CA ALA A 176 -1.28 -3.79 4.07
C ALA A 176 -1.54 -2.73 5.15
N VAL A 177 -1.72 -1.47 4.76
CA VAL A 177 -2.13 -0.42 5.72
C VAL A 177 -3.51 -0.75 6.29
N LEU A 178 -4.49 -1.06 5.43
CA LEU A 178 -5.86 -1.37 5.89
C LEU A 178 -5.93 -2.60 6.79
N GLU A 179 -5.14 -3.64 6.49
CA GLU A 179 -5.00 -4.82 7.34
C GLU A 179 -4.56 -4.43 8.77
N GLN A 180 -3.51 -3.60 8.87
CA GLN A 180 -2.94 -3.19 10.14
C GLN A 180 -3.89 -2.29 10.96
N GLU A 181 -4.54 -1.34 10.30
CA GLU A 181 -5.39 -0.35 10.96
C GLU A 181 -6.70 -0.95 11.46
N TYR A 182 -7.33 -1.81 10.67
CA TYR A 182 -8.68 -2.30 10.98
C TYR A 182 -8.70 -3.66 11.66
N ARG A 183 -7.66 -4.50 11.49
CA ARG A 183 -7.57 -5.87 12.05
C ARG A 183 -8.85 -6.70 11.86
N SER A 184 -9.56 -6.44 10.77
CA SER A 184 -10.87 -7.03 10.46
C SER A 184 -10.70 -7.95 9.26
N ALA A 185 -11.01 -9.24 9.45
CA ALA A 185 -10.89 -10.23 8.39
C ALA A 185 -11.66 -9.84 7.12
N GLY A 186 -12.83 -9.19 7.26
CA GLY A 186 -13.61 -8.72 6.12
C GLY A 186 -12.94 -7.59 5.34
N ILE A 187 -12.36 -6.61 6.04
CA ILE A 187 -11.66 -5.48 5.41
C ILE A 187 -10.36 -5.95 4.77
N THR A 188 -9.60 -6.78 5.48
CA THR A 188 -8.37 -7.39 4.96
C THR A 188 -8.65 -8.20 3.70
N ALA A 189 -9.65 -9.09 3.74
CA ALA A 189 -10.02 -9.90 2.58
C ALA A 189 -10.46 -9.03 1.39
N ALA A 190 -11.28 -8.01 1.63
CA ALA A 190 -11.73 -7.10 0.56
C ALA A 190 -10.55 -6.33 -0.06
N ALA A 191 -9.64 -5.80 0.76
CA ALA A 191 -8.50 -5.02 0.30
C ALA A 191 -7.52 -5.86 -0.53
N TYR A 192 -7.15 -7.06 -0.05
CA TYR A 192 -6.28 -7.95 -0.82
C TYR A 192 -6.97 -8.53 -2.05
N THR A 193 -8.28 -8.75 -2.02
CA THR A 193 -9.04 -9.14 -3.22
C THR A 193 -8.93 -8.06 -4.29
N ALA A 194 -9.13 -6.79 -3.94
CA ALA A 194 -8.97 -5.68 -4.87
C ALA A 194 -7.54 -5.58 -5.42
N ALA A 195 -6.52 -5.78 -4.58
CA ALA A 195 -5.12 -5.77 -5.00
C ALA A 195 -4.78 -6.93 -5.95
N VAL A 196 -5.28 -8.14 -5.68
CA VAL A 196 -5.11 -9.31 -6.56
C VAL A 196 -5.84 -9.11 -7.89
N LEU A 197 -7.07 -8.61 -7.87
CA LEU A 197 -7.81 -8.30 -9.10
C LEU A 197 -7.06 -7.26 -9.95
N THR A 198 -6.42 -6.28 -9.31
CA THR A 198 -5.58 -5.29 -10.00
C THR A 198 -4.39 -5.96 -10.68
N ALA A 199 -3.66 -6.84 -9.97
CA ALA A 199 -2.56 -7.60 -10.55
C ALA A 199 -3.01 -8.44 -11.76
N MET A 200 -4.17 -9.10 -11.65
CA MET A 200 -4.78 -9.86 -12.73
C MET A 200 -5.12 -8.98 -13.93
N ALA A 201 -5.70 -7.79 -13.72
CA ALA A 201 -5.99 -6.83 -14.78
C ALA A 201 -4.73 -6.43 -15.55
N ARG A 202 -3.61 -6.22 -14.84
CA ARG A 202 -2.32 -5.84 -15.45
C ARG A 202 -1.74 -6.95 -16.34
N MET A 203 -1.88 -8.22 -15.94
CA MET A 203 -1.49 -9.34 -16.78
C MET A 203 -2.47 -9.54 -17.94
N TYR A 204 -3.77 -9.39 -17.69
CA TYR A 204 -4.82 -9.45 -18.72
C TYR A 204 -4.58 -8.41 -19.82
N HIS A 205 -4.17 -7.19 -19.47
CA HIS A 205 -3.86 -6.12 -20.42
C HIS A 205 -2.50 -6.28 -21.12
N ASP A 206 -1.78 -7.39 -20.92
CA ASP A 206 -0.49 -7.71 -21.56
C ASP A 206 0.61 -6.65 -21.26
N VAL A 207 0.48 -5.93 -20.15
CA VAL A 207 1.38 -4.85 -19.76
C VAL A 207 2.35 -5.24 -18.65
N HIS A 208 2.13 -6.37 -17.96
CA HIS A 208 3.02 -6.87 -16.92
C HIS A 208 3.10 -8.40 -16.96
N TRP A 209 4.30 -8.91 -16.69
CA TRP A 209 4.55 -10.34 -16.46
C TRP A 209 4.05 -10.78 -15.09
N LEU A 210 3.84 -12.08 -14.89
CA LEU A 210 3.46 -12.62 -13.57
C LEU A 210 4.49 -12.22 -12.51
N SER A 211 5.77 -12.42 -12.79
CA SER A 211 6.86 -12.04 -11.89
C SER A 211 6.92 -10.55 -11.56
N ASP A 212 6.52 -9.66 -12.49
CA ASP A 212 6.39 -8.21 -12.20
C ASP A 212 5.34 -7.95 -11.12
N THR A 213 4.21 -8.67 -11.20
CA THR A 213 3.10 -8.55 -10.25
C THR A 213 3.41 -9.21 -8.91
N VAL A 214 4.07 -10.37 -8.91
CA VAL A 214 4.49 -11.05 -7.68
C VAL A 214 5.51 -10.22 -6.91
N PHE A 215 6.55 -9.71 -7.57
CA PHE A 215 7.51 -8.82 -6.92
C PHE A 215 6.81 -7.56 -6.38
N GLY A 216 5.96 -6.93 -7.21
CA GLY A 216 5.19 -5.76 -6.83
C GLY A 216 4.32 -5.99 -5.60
N ALA A 217 3.64 -7.14 -5.52
CA ALA A 217 2.80 -7.51 -4.39
C ALA A 217 3.62 -7.64 -3.10
N VAL A 218 4.77 -8.32 -3.16
CA VAL A 218 5.65 -8.52 -2.01
C VAL A 218 6.22 -7.19 -1.51
N ILE A 219 6.85 -6.38 -2.37
CA ILE A 219 7.41 -5.10 -1.93
C ILE A 219 6.30 -4.14 -1.48
N GLY A 220 5.13 -4.15 -2.13
CA GLY A 220 3.99 -3.32 -1.76
C GLY A 220 3.50 -3.64 -0.35
N TYR A 221 3.36 -4.93 -0.03
CA TYR A 221 3.02 -5.39 1.31
C TYR A 221 3.98 -4.82 2.36
N TYR A 222 5.28 -4.99 2.16
CA TYR A 222 6.28 -4.53 3.13
C TYR A 222 6.35 -3.00 3.25
N ILE A 223 6.25 -2.27 2.14
CA ILE A 223 6.19 -0.80 2.17
C ILE A 223 4.97 -0.33 2.98
N GLY A 224 3.80 -0.93 2.75
CA GLY A 224 2.58 -0.58 3.48
C GLY A 224 2.67 -0.87 4.98
N LYS A 225 3.13 -2.07 5.35
CA LYS A 225 3.38 -2.46 6.74
C LYS A 225 4.37 -1.51 7.42
N PHE A 226 5.51 -1.27 6.77
CA PHE A 226 6.55 -0.40 7.31
C PHE A 226 6.03 1.02 7.54
N ALA A 227 5.36 1.63 6.55
CA ALA A 227 4.86 2.99 6.69
C ALA A 227 3.84 3.10 7.84
N ALA A 228 2.93 2.13 7.97
CA ALA A 228 1.95 2.13 9.05
C ALA A 228 2.60 1.98 10.44
N GLU A 229 3.54 1.04 10.60
CA GLU A 229 4.24 0.78 11.88
C GLU A 229 5.16 1.93 12.28
N GLU A 230 5.89 2.52 11.33
CA GLU A 230 6.81 3.61 11.60
C GLU A 230 6.06 4.91 11.95
N LEU A 231 4.96 5.21 11.25
CA LEU A 231 4.09 6.33 11.61
C LEU A 231 3.44 6.12 12.98
N ASP A 232 2.97 4.90 13.29
CA ASP A 232 2.50 4.57 14.64
C ASP A 232 3.58 4.81 15.70
N ARG A 233 4.82 4.42 15.43
CA ARG A 233 5.97 4.60 16.34
C ARG A 233 6.28 6.08 16.56
N LEU A 234 6.24 6.89 15.51
CA LEU A 234 6.52 8.33 15.57
C LEU A 234 5.41 9.10 16.28
N GLN A 235 4.14 8.82 15.94
CA GLN A 235 2.98 9.42 16.59
C GLN A 235 2.89 9.04 18.08
N LYS A 236 3.21 7.79 18.44
CA LYS A 236 3.29 7.36 19.86
C LYS A 236 4.43 8.01 20.63
N LYS A 237 5.59 8.30 20.02
CA LYS A 237 6.70 8.99 20.71
C LYS A 237 6.36 10.45 21.04
N GLU A 238 5.50 11.08 20.24
CA GLU A 238 5.00 12.43 20.51
C GLU A 238 3.94 12.43 21.63
N ILE A 239 3.22 11.31 21.81
CA ILE A 239 2.32 11.05 22.95
C ILE A 239 3.11 10.38 24.09
N VAL A 240 3.77 11.17 24.96
CA VAL A 240 4.59 10.71 26.10
C VAL A 240 4.04 9.46 26.85
N PRO A 241 4.89 8.47 27.26
CA PRO A 241 4.44 7.24 27.90
C PRO A 241 3.80 7.51 29.27
N GLY A 242 2.52 7.17 29.40
CA GLY A 242 1.75 7.33 30.65
C GLY A 242 0.23 7.22 30.47
N SER A 243 -0.27 7.39 29.24
CA SER A 243 -1.66 7.19 28.89
C SER A 243 -1.88 5.76 28.39
N ALA A 244 -2.27 4.85 29.29
CA ALA A 244 -2.70 3.51 28.91
C ALA A 244 -3.95 3.59 27.98
N SER A 245 -3.77 3.29 26.69
CA SER A 245 -4.88 3.20 25.74
C SER A 245 -5.57 1.85 25.86
N ARG A 246 -6.84 1.86 26.25
CA ARG A 246 -7.76 0.72 26.08
C ARG A 246 -8.28 0.71 24.64
N PRO A 247 -8.62 -0.46 24.05
CA PRO A 247 -9.14 -0.52 22.69
C PRO A 247 -10.48 0.23 22.58
N PHE A 248 -10.60 1.07 21.55
CA PHE A 248 -11.70 2.04 21.39
C PHE A 248 -12.94 1.49 20.67
N PHE A 249 -12.99 0.19 20.35
CA PHE A 249 -14.20 -0.49 19.86
C PHE A 249 -14.18 -1.97 20.26
N SER A 250 -15.18 -2.42 21.02
CA SER A 250 -15.57 -3.83 21.10
C SER A 250 -16.93 -3.97 20.43
N VAL A 251 -16.99 -4.59 19.26
CA VAL A 251 -18.28 -5.00 18.67
C VAL A 251 -18.73 -6.24 19.44
N THR A 252 -19.60 -6.05 20.43
CA THR A 252 -20.28 -7.17 21.08
C THR A 252 -21.43 -7.59 20.18
N ILE A 253 -21.26 -8.69 19.44
CA ILE A 253 -22.37 -9.34 18.75
C ILE A 253 -23.19 -10.07 19.84
N PRO A 254 -24.45 -9.68 20.11
CA PRO A 254 -25.28 -10.45 21.02
C PRO A 254 -25.61 -11.78 20.34
N LEU A 255 -25.08 -12.87 20.88
CA LEU A 255 -25.56 -14.20 20.54
C LEU A 255 -26.99 -14.31 21.10
N ARG A 256 -27.95 -14.52 20.20
CA ARG A 256 -29.30 -14.99 20.52
C ARG A 256 -29.31 -16.51 20.48
#